data_AF-A0A072TRW6-F1
#
_entry.id   AF-A0A072TRW6-F1
#
_cell.length_a   1.000
_cell.length_b   1.000
_cell.length_c   1.000
_cell.angle_alpha   90.00
_cell.angle_beta   90.00
_cell.angle_gamma   90.00
#
_symmetry.space_group_name_H-M   'P 1'
#
loop_
_entity.id
_entity.type
_entity.pdbx_description
1 polymer ?
#
loop_
_entity_poly.entity_id
_entity_poly.type
_entity_poly.pdbx_seq_one_letter_code
_entity_poly.pdbx_strand_id
1 'polypeptide(L)'
;MEPQPESPSQTGDETSPNCDSGLKNVIDTAAPLKSVKDAVSKFGGIVDWKTRRTQSLERSKIGHEFGKPNTAEELENTKKLTEELKLNLESVERDELQVKEEVELVIRKIEELEQDLADEASFEAKAQLEVEKSMHSAAVSELEHLKKELDSLRKEYDFIVSGRDAAINNAEEAVAASKEIEKAVEDLTAELIATKESLISTQTAHLAAEEQASGVIDEETQNYKLELEQSEKELETLNEQVLSARVLKSKLEASSSLLLDLKTELAAYMESKLEDETNEERKKELEEVKMNIEKATNEVNSLREASILLQSELKEEKLILNNLKESEEKASAKVTSLQVELEKSKSAIAFLQMKENEAKEIMAELPKKLQAAAQEADEAKSLAQTAKAQLLEAQEEAEKAKANLATLESRLQATQNEIGAAKVSEKLAKDSIKALERSESARGGSNKNEVDSSSLVTLTLDEYHELSKRTQKAEEQANLRIAAANSQIEMAKESELRSLEKLEELNEELCVRRESLKIANENAEKAAEGKSAVEQELRTWRAEQEQRKANAAAAAAATVNVNDSPNSSKGKSPVDTTTTTTTAATTTTTSPTIDNNNNVEAGPASDGKKKKKKKSLFPSKVVMFFAKRKTHPSK
;
A
#
# COMPACT_ATOMS: atom_id res chain seq x y z
N MET A 1 49.46 -13.83 45.88
CA MET A 1 50.12 -14.23 47.13
C MET A 1 49.10 -15.03 47.91
N GLU A 2 49.45 -16.26 48.28
CA GLU A 2 48.72 -17.13 49.20
C GLU A 2 48.70 -16.52 50.64
N PRO A 3 47.92 -17.02 51.63
CA PRO A 3 47.69 -18.46 51.83
C PRO A 3 46.35 -18.94 52.45
N GLN A 4 46.23 -20.27 52.51
CA GLN A 4 45.52 -21.09 53.53
C GLN A 4 46.33 -21.11 54.87
N PRO A 5 46.11 -21.98 55.88
CA PRO A 5 45.00 -22.90 56.20
C PRO A 5 44.38 -22.60 57.59
N GLU A 6 43.47 -23.45 58.10
CA GLU A 6 43.70 -24.25 59.33
C GLU A 6 42.48 -25.12 59.73
N SER A 7 42.72 -26.11 60.60
CA SER A 7 41.75 -26.95 61.34
C SER A 7 42.27 -27.05 62.79
N PRO A 8 41.54 -27.59 63.80
CA PRO A 8 41.74 -29.02 64.14
C PRO A 8 40.70 -29.76 65.05
N SER A 9 40.86 -31.10 65.15
CA SER A 9 40.56 -32.01 66.30
C SER A 9 39.10 -32.15 66.83
N GLN A 10 38.70 -33.16 67.64
CA GLN A 10 39.33 -34.30 68.36
C GLN A 10 38.48 -35.60 68.10
N THR A 11 38.81 -36.87 68.40
CA THR A 11 39.95 -37.63 69.00
C THR A 11 40.05 -38.99 68.24
N GLY A 12 40.58 -40.17 68.64
CA GLY A 12 41.12 -40.80 69.88
C GLY A 12 40.12 -41.82 70.49
N ASP A 13 40.43 -43.10 70.73
CA ASP A 13 41.68 -43.90 70.51
C ASP A 13 41.26 -45.41 70.32
N GLU A 14 42.01 -46.53 70.50
CA GLU A 14 43.28 -46.85 71.19
C GLU A 14 43.94 -48.17 70.65
N THR A 15 45.25 -48.32 70.86
CA THR A 15 46.11 -49.53 71.12
C THR A 15 45.92 -50.91 70.40
N SER A 16 47.03 -51.39 69.80
CA SER A 16 47.29 -52.77 69.28
C SER A 16 48.15 -53.62 70.26
N PRO A 17 48.51 -54.92 69.99
CA PRO A 17 49.57 -55.31 69.02
C PRO A 17 49.33 -56.74 68.41
N ASN A 18 50.23 -57.53 67.81
CA ASN A 18 51.67 -57.46 67.45
C ASN A 18 52.06 -58.46 66.30
N CYS A 19 53.32 -58.39 65.83
CA CYS A 19 54.30 -59.46 65.45
C CYS A 19 53.85 -60.88 64.95
N ASP A 20 54.58 -61.60 64.07
CA ASP A 20 55.86 -61.35 63.36
C ASP A 20 56.07 -62.29 62.14
N SER A 21 56.93 -61.89 61.18
CA SER A 21 57.62 -62.73 60.17
C SER A 21 56.80 -63.57 59.16
N GLY A 22 57.28 -63.93 57.97
CA GLY A 22 58.53 -63.58 57.27
C GLY A 22 58.79 -64.48 56.05
N LEU A 23 59.67 -64.04 55.12
CA LEU A 23 60.09 -64.73 53.88
C LEU A 23 58.99 -64.91 52.79
N LYS A 24 59.28 -65.10 51.51
CA LYS A 24 60.21 -64.53 50.50
C LYS A 24 60.13 -65.44 49.26
N ASN A 25 59.97 -64.81 48.09
CA ASN A 25 60.41 -65.27 46.76
C ASN A 25 59.58 -66.29 45.94
N VAL A 26 59.87 -66.21 44.63
CA VAL A 26 59.55 -67.13 43.49
C VAL A 26 58.12 -67.07 42.93
N ILE A 27 58.00 -66.30 41.85
CA ILE A 27 57.09 -66.60 40.73
C ILE A 27 57.86 -67.53 39.78
N ASP A 28 57.26 -68.63 39.35
CA ASP A 28 57.60 -69.25 38.04
C ASP A 28 56.38 -69.99 37.46
N THR A 29 56.55 -70.54 36.27
CA THR A 29 55.53 -70.69 35.24
C THR A 29 55.26 -72.16 34.88
N ALA A 30 53.99 -72.50 34.68
CA ALA A 30 53.57 -73.77 34.08
C ALA A 30 52.25 -73.60 33.32
N ALA A 31 52.12 -74.30 32.20
CA ALA A 31 50.93 -74.24 31.34
C ALA A 31 49.71 -74.97 31.97
N PRO A 32 48.47 -74.61 31.60
CA PRO A 32 47.27 -75.00 32.34
C PRO A 32 46.76 -76.41 32.02
N LEU A 33 45.86 -76.89 32.90
CA LEU A 33 45.01 -78.09 32.78
C LEU A 33 45.70 -79.47 32.70
N LYS A 34 45.72 -80.19 33.83
CA LYS A 34 45.61 -81.66 33.85
C LYS A 34 44.68 -82.12 34.97
N SER A 35 43.79 -83.06 34.63
CA SER A 35 42.77 -83.69 35.49
C SER A 35 41.53 -82.86 35.84
N VAL A 36 40.36 -83.33 35.41
CA VAL A 36 39.01 -82.75 35.67
C VAL A 36 38.52 -83.07 37.10
N LYS A 37 39.39 -83.58 37.98
CA LYS A 37 38.98 -84.31 39.19
C LYS A 37 38.83 -83.45 40.46
N ASP A 38 39.48 -82.28 40.53
CA ASP A 38 39.42 -81.40 41.72
C ASP A 38 38.26 -80.39 41.69
N ALA A 39 37.77 -80.03 40.50
CA ALA A 39 36.67 -79.06 40.35
C ALA A 39 35.36 -79.52 41.04
N VAL A 40 35.18 -80.83 41.17
CA VAL A 40 34.02 -81.46 41.84
C VAL A 40 34.01 -81.17 43.36
N SER A 41 35.15 -80.87 43.98
CA SER A 41 35.27 -80.74 45.45
C SER A 41 34.58 -79.49 46.06
N LYS A 42 34.00 -78.59 45.26
CA LYS A 42 33.31 -77.38 45.76
C LYS A 42 31.78 -77.47 45.82
N PHE A 43 31.15 -78.50 45.26
CA PHE A 43 29.72 -78.78 45.40
C PHE A 43 29.49 -80.18 45.96
N GLY A 44 29.03 -80.27 47.21
CA GLY A 44 28.50 -81.52 47.77
C GLY A 44 29.54 -82.57 48.17
N GLY A 45 30.44 -82.21 49.09
CA GLY A 45 31.15 -83.08 50.05
C GLY A 45 31.54 -84.52 49.66
N ILE A 46 32.83 -84.83 49.78
CA ILE A 46 33.31 -86.23 49.87
C ILE A 46 32.73 -86.85 51.16
N VAL A 47 31.57 -87.51 51.04
CA VAL A 47 31.02 -88.34 52.09
C VAL A 47 31.87 -89.59 52.15
N ASP A 48 32.74 -89.66 53.15
CA ASP A 48 33.62 -90.79 53.39
C ASP A 48 32.79 -91.98 53.92
N TRP A 49 32.12 -92.68 53.01
CA TRP A 49 31.33 -93.90 53.28
C TRP A 49 32.12 -94.97 54.06
N LYS A 50 33.45 -94.86 54.00
CA LYS A 50 34.43 -95.65 54.75
C LYS A 50 34.33 -95.49 56.26
N THR A 51 34.03 -94.30 56.78
CA THR A 51 33.88 -94.06 58.24
C THR A 51 32.49 -94.40 58.76
N ARG A 52 31.45 -94.33 57.93
CA ARG A 52 30.11 -94.83 58.32
C ARG A 52 30.07 -96.36 58.46
N ARG A 53 30.92 -97.08 57.72
CA ARG A 53 31.05 -98.55 57.84
C ARG A 53 31.68 -98.99 59.17
N THR A 54 32.47 -98.15 59.83
CA THR A 54 33.16 -98.49 61.09
C THR A 54 32.33 -98.31 62.36
N GLN A 55 31.16 -97.67 62.32
CA GLN A 55 30.37 -97.37 63.54
C GLN A 55 29.24 -98.39 63.84
N SER A 56 28.94 -99.31 62.92
CA SER A 56 27.84 -100.28 63.08
C SER A 56 28.26 -101.65 63.66
N LEU A 57 29.51 -101.83 64.11
CA LEU A 57 30.04 -103.14 64.53
C LEU A 57 30.13 -103.36 66.07
N GLU A 58 29.75 -102.37 66.90
CA GLU A 58 29.85 -102.47 68.36
C GLU A 58 28.49 -102.37 69.11
N ARG A 59 27.48 -103.18 68.73
CA ARG A 59 26.38 -103.52 69.66
C ARG A 59 25.54 -104.76 69.29
N SER A 60 26.13 -105.95 69.41
CA SER A 60 25.41 -107.17 69.81
C SER A 60 26.37 -108.27 70.28
N LYS A 61 26.54 -108.39 71.61
CA LYS A 61 27.01 -109.62 72.24
C LYS A 61 25.80 -110.43 72.68
N ILE A 62 25.41 -111.41 71.87
CA ILE A 62 24.53 -112.50 72.29
C ILE A 62 25.39 -113.76 72.38
N GLY A 63 25.30 -114.46 73.51
CA GLY A 63 26.05 -115.70 73.73
C GLY A 63 25.48 -116.84 72.88
N HIS A 64 26.37 -117.69 72.36
CA HIS A 64 26.01 -118.82 71.52
C HIS A 64 26.29 -120.13 72.29
N GLU A 65 25.23 -120.80 72.74
CA GLU A 65 25.32 -122.20 73.21
C GLU A 65 24.82 -123.16 72.13
N PHE A 66 25.27 -124.41 72.19
CA PHE A 66 25.27 -125.33 71.04
C PHE A 66 23.88 -125.89 70.68
N GLY A 67 23.44 -125.62 69.44
CA GLY A 67 22.30 -126.28 68.79
C GLY A 67 22.46 -126.33 67.27
N LYS A 68 22.09 -127.44 66.63
CA LYS A 68 22.13 -127.64 65.16
C LYS A 68 20.69 -127.58 64.59
N PRO A 69 20.50 -127.50 63.26
CA PRO A 69 20.68 -126.30 62.44
C PRO A 69 19.38 -125.94 61.66
N ASN A 70 19.21 -124.69 61.23
CA ASN A 70 18.05 -124.29 60.39
C ASN A 70 18.44 -123.29 59.28
N THR A 71 19.21 -123.77 58.29
CA THR A 71 19.74 -122.94 57.18
C THR A 71 18.69 -122.44 56.17
N ALA A 72 17.41 -122.66 56.42
CA ALA A 72 16.30 -122.26 55.54
C ALA A 72 15.82 -120.82 55.80
N GLU A 73 15.68 -120.43 57.07
CA GLU A 73 15.09 -119.14 57.45
C GLU A 73 16.02 -117.96 57.13
N GLU A 74 17.33 -118.13 57.31
CA GLU A 74 18.34 -117.15 56.88
C GLU A 74 18.36 -116.99 55.34
N LEU A 75 18.20 -118.10 54.60
CA LEU A 75 18.10 -118.09 53.14
C LEU A 75 16.81 -117.39 52.67
N GLU A 76 15.70 -117.54 53.37
CA GLU A 76 14.45 -116.88 53.03
C GLU A 76 14.45 -115.38 53.39
N ASN A 77 15.04 -115.00 54.53
CA ASN A 77 15.20 -113.59 54.89
C ASN A 77 16.16 -112.85 53.96
N THR A 78 17.26 -113.48 53.53
CA THR A 78 18.17 -112.90 52.52
C THR A 78 17.54 -112.83 51.13
N LYS A 79 16.68 -113.79 50.75
CA LYS A 79 15.86 -113.67 49.53
C LYS A 79 14.92 -112.48 49.59
N LYS A 80 14.13 -112.34 50.68
CA LYS A 80 13.20 -111.21 50.85
C LYS A 80 13.90 -109.85 50.77
N LEU A 81 15.07 -109.71 51.42
CA LEU A 81 15.89 -108.49 51.30
C LEU A 81 16.43 -108.28 49.87
N THR A 82 16.77 -109.35 49.14
CA THR A 82 17.21 -109.26 47.74
C THR A 82 16.06 -108.85 46.81
N GLU A 83 14.85 -109.34 47.05
CA GLU A 83 13.63 -108.99 46.32
C GLU A 83 13.20 -107.54 46.60
N GLU A 84 13.27 -107.10 47.86
CA GLU A 84 13.04 -105.70 48.28
C GLU A 84 14.07 -104.74 47.66
N LEU A 85 15.36 -105.08 47.71
CA LEU A 85 16.41 -104.27 47.07
C LEU A 85 16.27 -104.24 45.55
N LYS A 86 15.80 -105.33 44.91
CA LYS A 86 15.48 -105.34 43.48
C LYS A 86 14.30 -104.43 43.16
N LEU A 87 13.22 -104.48 43.92
CA LEU A 87 12.05 -103.62 43.71
C LEU A 87 12.41 -102.14 43.89
N ASN A 88 13.23 -101.82 44.90
CA ASN A 88 13.75 -100.47 45.11
C ASN A 88 14.66 -100.01 43.95
N LEU A 89 15.53 -100.88 43.40
CA LEU A 89 16.31 -100.58 42.20
C LEU A 89 15.41 -100.33 40.98
N GLU A 90 14.43 -101.20 40.74
CA GLU A 90 13.43 -101.09 39.67
C GLU A 90 12.52 -99.85 39.83
N SER A 91 12.44 -99.27 41.05
CA SER A 91 11.86 -97.93 41.23
C SER A 91 12.84 -96.83 40.87
N VAL A 92 14.05 -96.83 41.41
CA VAL A 92 15.05 -95.80 41.10
C VAL A 92 15.33 -95.73 39.59
N GLU A 93 15.33 -96.87 38.87
CA GLU A 93 15.46 -96.92 37.40
C GLU A 93 14.27 -96.27 36.67
N ARG A 94 13.03 -96.45 37.15
CA ARG A 94 11.85 -95.75 36.61
C ARG A 94 11.87 -94.26 36.94
N ASP A 95 12.22 -93.91 38.17
CA ASP A 95 12.22 -92.55 38.66
C ASP A 95 13.34 -91.75 37.96
N GLU A 96 14.48 -92.38 37.62
CA GLU A 96 15.55 -91.82 36.76
C GLU A 96 15.08 -91.62 35.30
N LEU A 97 14.23 -92.50 34.75
CA LEU A 97 13.63 -92.32 33.43
C LEU A 97 12.62 -91.15 33.42
N GLN A 98 11.80 -90.99 34.45
CA GLN A 98 10.89 -89.85 34.59
C GLN A 98 11.67 -88.53 34.69
N VAL A 99 12.72 -88.47 35.50
CA VAL A 99 13.59 -87.28 35.60
C VAL A 99 14.26 -86.95 34.25
N LYS A 100 14.60 -87.94 33.42
CA LYS A 100 15.10 -87.69 32.06
C LYS A 100 14.03 -87.09 31.13
N GLU A 101 12.82 -87.63 31.15
CA GLU A 101 11.70 -87.10 30.34
C GLU A 101 11.32 -85.66 30.77
N GLU A 102 11.32 -85.37 32.08
CA GLU A 102 11.13 -84.03 32.63
C GLU A 102 12.26 -83.08 32.22
N VAL A 103 13.53 -83.52 32.29
CA VAL A 103 14.68 -82.72 31.82
C VAL A 103 14.61 -82.45 30.31
N GLU A 104 14.24 -83.43 29.49
CA GLU A 104 14.05 -83.23 28.05
C GLU A 104 12.86 -82.31 27.72
N LEU A 105 11.83 -82.26 28.57
CA LEU A 105 10.74 -81.28 28.47
C LEU A 105 11.21 -79.87 28.86
N VAL A 106 11.98 -79.74 29.94
CA VAL A 106 12.54 -78.45 30.39
C VAL A 106 13.52 -77.88 29.36
N ILE A 107 14.40 -78.71 28.78
CA ILE A 107 15.31 -78.29 27.70
C ILE A 107 14.51 -77.74 26.52
N ARG A 108 13.53 -78.49 26.01
CA ARG A 108 12.68 -78.02 24.90
C ARG A 108 11.93 -76.72 25.22
N LYS A 109 11.44 -76.54 26.46
CA LYS A 109 10.76 -75.29 26.84
C LYS A 109 11.74 -74.12 26.96
N ILE A 110 13.00 -74.35 27.34
CA ILE A 110 14.05 -73.34 27.29
C ILE A 110 14.37 -72.98 25.83
N GLU A 111 14.55 -73.97 24.95
CA GLU A 111 14.80 -73.75 23.51
C GLU A 111 13.66 -72.94 22.84
N GLU A 112 12.39 -73.27 23.15
CA GLU A 112 11.24 -72.47 22.72
C GLU A 112 11.31 -71.02 23.22
N LEU A 113 11.61 -70.80 24.51
CA LEU A 113 11.66 -69.46 25.10
C LEU A 113 12.88 -68.64 24.60
N GLU A 114 14.01 -69.28 24.32
CA GLU A 114 15.17 -68.64 23.70
C GLU A 114 14.87 -68.21 22.27
N GLN A 115 14.09 -69.01 21.52
CA GLN A 115 13.62 -68.61 20.19
C GLN A 115 12.58 -67.48 20.25
N ASP A 116 11.57 -67.58 21.12
CA ASP A 116 10.55 -66.53 21.32
C ASP A 116 11.22 -65.18 21.69
N LEU A 117 12.20 -65.19 22.61
CA LEU A 117 12.98 -64.01 22.99
C LEU A 117 13.84 -63.44 21.85
N ALA A 118 14.42 -64.32 21.02
CA ALA A 118 15.22 -63.90 19.88
C ALA A 118 14.36 -63.26 18.78
N ASP A 119 13.18 -63.83 18.49
CA ASP A 119 12.25 -63.30 17.49
C ASP A 119 11.53 -62.03 17.97
N GLU A 120 11.20 -61.89 19.25
CA GLU A 120 10.64 -60.65 19.82
C GLU A 120 11.68 -59.51 19.82
N ALA A 121 12.91 -59.73 20.30
CA ALA A 121 13.96 -58.71 20.21
C ALA A 121 14.30 -58.32 18.75
N SER A 122 14.18 -59.29 17.84
CA SER A 122 14.30 -59.11 16.39
C SER A 122 13.09 -58.36 15.78
N PHE A 123 11.92 -58.38 16.42
CA PHE A 123 10.74 -57.61 16.05
C PHE A 123 10.80 -56.18 16.59
N GLU A 124 11.09 -56.01 17.88
CA GLU A 124 11.29 -54.69 18.52
C GLU A 124 12.34 -53.85 17.79
N ALA A 125 13.50 -54.43 17.48
CA ALA A 125 14.57 -53.73 16.76
C ALA A 125 14.17 -53.33 15.33
N LYS A 126 13.34 -54.13 14.64
CA LYS A 126 12.78 -53.77 13.32
C LYS A 126 11.72 -52.68 13.44
N ALA A 127 10.86 -52.74 14.46
CA ALA A 127 9.84 -51.73 14.70
C ALA A 127 10.45 -50.37 15.02
N GLN A 128 11.46 -50.31 15.90
CA GLN A 128 12.21 -49.08 16.19
C GLN A 128 12.92 -48.53 14.95
N LEU A 129 13.56 -49.40 14.16
CA LEU A 129 14.21 -49.02 12.90
C LEU A 129 13.21 -48.46 11.87
N GLU A 130 12.00 -49.01 11.78
CA GLU A 130 10.97 -48.52 10.85
C GLU A 130 10.33 -47.21 11.32
N VAL A 131 10.16 -47.03 12.64
CA VAL A 131 9.76 -45.74 13.23
C VAL A 131 10.79 -44.66 12.91
N GLU A 132 12.09 -44.90 13.15
CA GLU A 132 13.16 -43.95 12.81
C GLU A 132 13.22 -43.63 11.31
N LYS A 133 13.07 -44.62 10.42
CA LYS A 133 12.94 -44.35 8.97
C LYS A 133 11.74 -43.46 8.65
N SER A 134 10.58 -43.72 9.27
CA SER A 134 9.37 -42.93 9.03
C SER A 134 9.52 -41.48 9.49
N MET A 135 10.15 -41.26 10.66
CA MET A 135 10.48 -39.94 11.19
C MET A 135 11.51 -39.22 10.31
N HIS A 136 12.55 -39.92 9.84
CA HIS A 136 13.52 -39.36 8.90
C HIS A 136 12.88 -38.98 7.56
N SER A 137 11.99 -39.83 7.02
CA SER A 137 11.24 -39.56 5.79
C SER A 137 10.33 -38.33 5.91
N ALA A 138 9.65 -38.16 7.06
CA ALA A 138 8.87 -36.98 7.37
C ALA A 138 9.76 -35.72 7.45
N ALA A 139 10.84 -35.76 8.22
CA ALA A 139 11.77 -34.63 8.38
C ALA A 139 12.44 -34.21 7.06
N VAL A 140 12.76 -35.16 6.17
CA VAL A 140 13.26 -34.86 4.82
C VAL A 140 12.18 -34.21 3.95
N SER A 141 10.93 -34.65 4.07
CA SER A 141 9.79 -34.05 3.35
C SER A 141 9.50 -32.62 3.81
N GLU A 142 9.58 -32.36 5.12
CA GLU A 142 9.47 -31.02 5.72
C GLU A 142 10.63 -30.12 5.28
N LEU A 143 11.87 -30.63 5.25
CA LEU A 143 13.03 -29.89 4.74
C LEU A 143 12.86 -29.52 3.25
N GLU A 144 12.33 -30.43 2.43
CA GLU A 144 12.04 -30.14 1.02
C GLU A 144 10.89 -29.11 0.87
N HIS A 145 9.90 -29.10 1.77
CA HIS A 145 8.85 -28.08 1.82
C HIS A 145 9.43 -26.70 2.16
N LEU A 146 10.13 -26.59 3.29
CA LEU A 146 10.77 -25.35 3.74
C LEU A 146 11.76 -24.79 2.70
N LYS A 147 12.44 -25.67 1.95
CA LYS A 147 13.30 -25.26 0.83
C LYS A 147 12.49 -24.65 -0.33
N LYS A 148 11.35 -25.23 -0.70
CA LYS A 148 10.46 -24.67 -1.74
C LYS A 148 9.87 -23.33 -1.31
N GLU A 149 9.52 -23.18 -0.04
CA GLU A 149 9.06 -21.91 0.53
C GLU A 149 10.18 -20.85 0.50
N LEU A 150 11.40 -21.20 0.89
CA LEU A 150 12.57 -20.32 0.80
C LEU A 150 12.88 -19.89 -0.63
N ASP A 151 12.84 -20.83 -1.59
CA ASP A 151 13.01 -20.55 -3.03
C ASP A 151 11.83 -19.74 -3.62
N SER A 152 10.67 -19.73 -2.97
CA SER A 152 9.52 -18.88 -3.34
C SER A 152 9.67 -17.47 -2.77
N LEU A 153 9.93 -17.36 -1.47
CA LEU A 153 10.14 -16.09 -0.76
C LEU A 153 11.33 -15.32 -1.36
N ARG A 154 12.37 -16.02 -1.82
CA ARG A 154 13.49 -15.40 -2.54
C ARG A 154 13.06 -14.77 -3.87
N LYS A 155 12.21 -15.44 -4.66
CA LYS A 155 11.67 -14.87 -5.92
C LYS A 155 10.77 -13.68 -5.65
N GLU A 156 9.99 -13.72 -4.59
CA GLU A 156 9.16 -12.59 -4.16
C GLU A 156 10.03 -11.40 -3.70
N TYR A 157 11.11 -11.66 -2.95
CA TYR A 157 12.11 -10.64 -2.61
C TYR A 157 12.78 -10.04 -3.86
N ASP A 158 13.29 -10.88 -4.77
CA ASP A 158 13.93 -10.43 -6.02
C ASP A 158 12.93 -9.61 -6.88
N PHE A 159 11.65 -9.99 -6.91
CA PHE A 159 10.57 -9.23 -7.56
C PHE A 159 10.34 -7.88 -6.88
N ILE A 160 10.20 -7.84 -5.55
CA ILE A 160 10.01 -6.60 -4.76
C ILE A 160 11.21 -5.65 -4.94
N VAL A 161 12.43 -6.17 -4.98
CA VAL A 161 13.64 -5.38 -5.27
C VAL A 161 13.58 -4.80 -6.69
N SER A 162 13.22 -5.60 -7.70
CA SER A 162 13.07 -5.09 -9.07
C SER A 162 11.98 -4.01 -9.21
N GLY A 163 10.86 -4.16 -8.48
CA GLY A 163 9.78 -3.17 -8.42
C GLY A 163 10.20 -1.88 -7.69
N ARG A 164 10.96 -1.99 -6.61
CA ARG A 164 11.57 -0.85 -5.91
C ARG A 164 12.50 -0.08 -6.84
N ASP A 165 13.37 -0.78 -7.55
CA ASP A 165 14.41 -0.15 -8.39
C ASP A 165 13.79 0.51 -9.63
N ALA A 166 12.74 -0.09 -10.21
CA ALA A 166 11.91 0.57 -11.22
C ALA A 166 11.20 1.82 -10.68
N ALA A 167 10.67 1.78 -9.46
CA ALA A 167 10.03 2.94 -8.82
C ALA A 167 11.03 4.07 -8.50
N ILE A 168 12.27 3.73 -8.14
CA ILE A 168 13.37 4.69 -7.95
C ILE A 168 13.72 5.36 -9.29
N ASN A 169 13.95 4.58 -10.35
CA ASN A 169 14.27 5.13 -11.69
C ASN A 169 13.16 6.09 -12.19
N ASN A 170 11.89 5.71 -12.04
CA ASN A 170 10.75 6.55 -12.42
C ASN A 170 10.68 7.85 -11.59
N ALA A 171 11.07 7.80 -10.31
CA ALA A 171 11.13 8.99 -9.46
C ALA A 171 12.30 9.91 -9.83
N GLU A 172 13.46 9.35 -10.18
CA GLU A 172 14.62 10.12 -10.68
C GLU A 172 14.30 10.79 -12.02
N GLU A 173 13.63 10.10 -12.95
CA GLU A 173 13.16 10.69 -14.21
C GLU A 173 12.14 11.82 -13.96
N ALA A 174 11.18 11.62 -13.06
CA ALA A 174 10.20 12.65 -12.69
C ALA A 174 10.87 13.90 -12.04
N VAL A 175 11.92 13.70 -11.23
CA VAL A 175 12.72 14.79 -10.66
C VAL A 175 13.55 15.50 -11.74
N ALA A 176 14.13 14.77 -12.70
CA ALA A 176 14.84 15.36 -13.82
C ALA A 176 13.92 16.23 -14.71
N ALA A 177 12.74 15.71 -15.06
CA ALA A 177 11.72 16.46 -15.80
C ALA A 177 11.20 17.68 -15.02
N SER A 178 10.98 17.53 -13.70
CA SER A 178 10.60 18.67 -12.84
C SER A 178 11.67 19.76 -12.83
N LYS A 179 12.95 19.40 -12.89
CA LYS A 179 14.08 20.34 -12.91
C LYS A 179 14.26 21.04 -14.26
N GLU A 180 13.91 20.37 -15.37
CA GLU A 180 13.83 21.02 -16.67
C GLU A 180 12.68 22.04 -16.72
N ILE A 181 11.52 21.71 -16.14
CA ILE A 181 10.38 22.62 -15.99
C ILE A 181 10.74 23.80 -15.07
N GLU A 182 11.42 23.56 -13.95
CA GLU A 182 11.93 24.59 -13.04
C GLU A 182 12.82 25.59 -13.79
N LYS A 183 13.84 25.11 -14.52
CA LYS A 183 14.70 25.95 -15.34
C LYS A 183 13.93 26.73 -16.41
N ALA A 184 12.96 26.10 -17.09
CA ALA A 184 12.14 26.79 -18.09
C ALA A 184 11.28 27.91 -17.47
N VAL A 185 10.86 27.77 -16.21
CA VAL A 185 10.18 28.84 -15.45
C VAL A 185 11.16 29.94 -15.02
N GLU A 186 12.40 29.62 -14.66
CA GLU A 186 13.46 30.61 -14.41
C GLU A 186 13.77 31.44 -15.66
N ASP A 187 14.00 30.76 -16.81
CA ASP A 187 14.29 31.39 -18.10
C ASP A 187 13.13 32.32 -18.53
N LEU A 188 11.87 31.85 -18.47
CA LEU A 188 10.68 32.67 -18.76
C LEU A 188 10.50 33.84 -17.77
N THR A 189 10.92 33.69 -16.52
CA THR A 189 10.87 34.77 -15.52
C THR A 189 11.91 35.85 -15.84
N ALA A 190 13.10 35.47 -16.33
CA ALA A 190 14.10 36.41 -16.81
C ALA A 190 13.61 37.17 -18.07
N GLU A 191 12.96 36.49 -19.02
CA GLU A 191 12.32 37.14 -20.18
C GLU A 191 11.21 38.12 -19.77
N LEU A 192 10.37 37.76 -18.79
CA LEU A 192 9.33 38.64 -18.23
C LEU A 192 9.93 39.92 -17.61
N ILE A 193 11.06 39.79 -16.90
CA ILE A 193 11.76 40.93 -16.30
C ILE A 193 12.35 41.82 -17.41
N ALA A 194 13.11 41.25 -18.36
CA ALA A 194 13.73 42.00 -19.44
C ALA A 194 12.71 42.71 -20.35
N THR A 195 11.58 42.07 -20.66
CA THR A 195 10.50 42.70 -21.44
C THR A 195 9.78 43.80 -20.65
N LYS A 196 9.60 43.65 -19.34
CA LYS A 196 9.07 44.71 -18.46
C LYS A 196 10.04 45.90 -18.36
N GLU A 197 11.33 45.67 -18.24
CA GLU A 197 12.35 46.73 -18.20
C GLU A 197 12.43 47.48 -19.53
N SER A 198 12.35 46.77 -20.66
CA SER A 198 12.23 47.36 -22.00
C SER A 198 10.93 48.19 -22.16
N LEU A 199 9.80 47.71 -21.64
CA LEU A 199 8.54 48.46 -21.63
C LEU A 199 8.64 49.74 -20.79
N ILE A 200 9.26 49.68 -19.61
CA ILE A 200 9.49 50.87 -18.77
C ILE A 200 10.43 51.84 -19.49
N SER A 201 11.51 51.37 -20.10
CA SER A 201 12.46 52.21 -20.84
C SER A 201 11.82 52.90 -22.04
N THR A 202 10.92 52.23 -22.76
CA THR A 202 10.18 52.82 -23.88
C THR A 202 9.08 53.79 -23.42
N GLN A 203 8.41 53.52 -22.29
CA GLN A 203 7.49 54.47 -21.66
C GLN A 203 8.20 55.74 -21.17
N THR A 204 9.37 55.63 -20.54
CA THR A 204 10.16 56.81 -20.14
C THR A 204 10.68 57.59 -21.35
N ALA A 205 11.07 56.91 -22.42
CA ALA A 205 11.48 57.58 -23.66
C ALA A 205 10.32 58.30 -24.36
N HIS A 206 9.10 57.72 -24.34
CA HIS A 206 7.89 58.37 -24.84
C HIS A 206 7.59 59.64 -24.04
N LEU A 207 7.53 59.56 -22.71
CA LEU A 207 7.22 60.70 -21.85
C LEU A 207 8.25 61.84 -22.01
N ALA A 208 9.54 61.50 -22.13
CA ALA A 208 10.57 62.50 -22.42
C ALA A 208 10.39 63.14 -23.81
N ALA A 209 10.03 62.37 -24.84
CA ALA A 209 9.76 62.92 -26.18
C ALA A 209 8.49 63.78 -26.23
N GLU A 210 7.46 63.42 -25.45
CA GLU A 210 6.22 64.16 -25.28
C GLU A 210 6.45 65.50 -24.54
N GLU A 211 7.26 65.50 -23.49
CA GLU A 211 7.69 66.71 -22.78
C GLU A 211 8.49 67.67 -23.69
N GLN A 212 9.44 67.15 -24.47
CA GLN A 212 10.19 67.94 -25.46
C GLN A 212 9.27 68.49 -26.56
N ALA A 213 8.31 67.71 -27.05
CA ALA A 213 7.34 68.17 -28.06
C ALA A 213 6.41 69.26 -27.51
N SER A 214 5.95 69.15 -26.26
CA SER A 214 5.16 70.20 -25.59
C SER A 214 5.98 71.49 -25.46
N GLY A 215 7.23 71.40 -25.03
CA GLY A 215 8.11 72.57 -24.90
C GLY A 215 8.32 73.32 -26.22
N VAL A 216 8.52 72.59 -27.33
CA VAL A 216 8.61 73.21 -28.67
C VAL A 216 7.29 73.87 -29.08
N ILE A 217 6.14 73.24 -28.81
CA ILE A 217 4.81 73.82 -29.11
C ILE A 217 4.56 75.09 -28.29
N ASP A 218 4.98 75.13 -27.02
CA ASP A 218 4.87 76.30 -26.16
C ASP A 218 5.80 77.45 -26.63
N GLU A 219 7.04 77.14 -27.04
CA GLU A 219 7.96 78.12 -27.63
C GLU A 219 7.44 78.67 -28.97
N GLU A 220 6.94 77.81 -29.87
CA GLU A 220 6.32 78.23 -31.13
C GLU A 220 5.08 79.11 -30.86
N THR A 221 4.21 78.71 -29.93
CA THR A 221 3.01 79.47 -29.55
C THR A 221 3.38 80.85 -28.99
N GLN A 222 4.46 80.95 -28.21
CA GLN A 222 4.96 82.23 -27.70
C GLN A 222 5.57 83.10 -28.81
N ASN A 223 6.26 82.51 -29.79
CA ASN A 223 6.76 83.23 -30.96
C ASN A 223 5.63 83.78 -31.84
N TYR A 224 4.64 82.95 -32.21
CA TYR A 224 3.47 83.41 -32.98
C TYR A 224 2.69 84.53 -32.26
N LYS A 225 2.63 84.48 -30.91
CA LYS A 225 2.03 85.55 -30.11
C LYS A 225 2.80 86.87 -30.21
N LEU A 226 4.13 86.84 -30.20
CA LEU A 226 4.97 88.04 -30.35
C LEU A 226 4.88 88.62 -31.76
N GLU A 227 4.86 87.77 -32.79
CA GLU A 227 4.67 88.17 -34.19
C GLU A 227 3.28 88.80 -34.39
N LEU A 228 2.22 88.21 -33.81
CA LEU A 228 0.88 88.78 -33.80
C LEU A 228 0.86 90.17 -33.13
N GLU A 229 1.42 90.31 -31.91
CA GLU A 229 1.46 91.57 -31.17
C GLU A 229 2.31 92.66 -31.88
N GLN A 230 3.26 92.27 -32.73
CA GLN A 230 3.95 93.21 -33.63
C GLN A 230 3.04 93.62 -34.80
N SER A 231 2.40 92.66 -35.48
CA SER A 231 1.51 92.92 -36.61
C SER A 231 0.29 93.78 -36.24
N GLU A 232 -0.23 93.64 -35.02
CA GLU A 232 -1.31 94.48 -34.47
C GLU A 232 -0.86 95.94 -34.31
N LYS A 233 0.36 96.20 -33.84
CA LYS A 233 0.93 97.56 -33.73
C LYS A 233 1.20 98.18 -35.09
N GLU A 234 1.72 97.39 -36.04
CA GLU A 234 1.89 97.84 -37.42
C GLU A 234 0.55 98.22 -38.06
N LEU A 235 -0.50 97.41 -37.84
CA LEU A 235 -1.88 97.69 -38.26
C LEU A 235 -2.44 98.95 -37.57
N GLU A 236 -2.20 99.15 -36.27
CA GLU A 236 -2.63 100.36 -35.55
C GLU A 236 -2.00 101.63 -36.13
N THR A 237 -0.69 101.63 -36.38
CA THR A 237 -0.01 102.78 -37.02
C THR A 237 -0.49 103.02 -38.45
N LEU A 238 -0.78 101.96 -39.22
CA LEU A 238 -1.35 102.07 -40.56
C LEU A 238 -2.79 102.64 -40.52
N ASN A 239 -3.58 102.26 -39.51
CA ASN A 239 -4.92 102.80 -39.30
C ASN A 239 -4.88 104.29 -38.92
N GLU A 240 -3.93 104.73 -38.07
CA GLU A 240 -3.71 106.15 -37.80
C GLU A 240 -3.33 106.93 -39.08
N GLN A 241 -2.43 106.36 -39.90
CA GLN A 241 -2.10 106.93 -41.21
C GLN A 241 -3.33 107.03 -42.13
N VAL A 242 -4.18 105.99 -42.19
CA VAL A 242 -5.43 105.99 -42.97
C VAL A 242 -6.43 107.02 -42.45
N LEU A 243 -6.54 107.23 -41.13
CA LEU A 243 -7.35 108.31 -40.55
C LEU A 243 -6.82 109.69 -40.94
N SER A 244 -5.50 109.90 -40.88
CA SER A 244 -4.87 111.16 -41.33
C SER A 244 -5.11 111.41 -42.83
N ALA A 245 -4.98 110.38 -43.67
CA ALA A 245 -5.25 110.44 -45.10
C ALA A 245 -6.73 110.69 -45.41
N ARG A 246 -7.66 110.15 -44.60
CA ARG A 246 -9.10 110.45 -44.70
C ARG A 246 -9.42 111.91 -44.36
N VAL A 247 -8.74 112.50 -43.38
CA VAL A 247 -8.86 113.94 -43.04
C VAL A 247 -8.24 114.83 -44.11
N LEU A 248 -7.15 114.41 -44.76
CA LEU A 248 -6.61 115.11 -45.93
C LEU A 248 -7.54 114.99 -47.13
N LYS A 249 -8.16 113.82 -47.36
CA LYS A 249 -9.16 113.63 -48.41
C LYS A 249 -10.39 114.51 -48.17
N SER A 250 -10.97 114.58 -46.98
CA SER A 250 -12.16 115.42 -46.75
C SER A 250 -11.88 116.92 -46.95
N LYS A 251 -10.66 117.39 -46.63
CA LYS A 251 -10.21 118.75 -46.98
C LYS A 251 -10.09 118.97 -48.49
N LEU A 252 -9.62 117.96 -49.24
CA LEU A 252 -9.56 118.00 -50.70
C LEU A 252 -10.96 118.01 -51.33
N GLU A 253 -11.87 117.16 -50.87
CA GLU A 253 -13.26 117.12 -51.38
C GLU A 253 -14.01 118.43 -51.08
N ALA A 254 -13.82 119.03 -49.89
CA ALA A 254 -14.38 120.34 -49.57
C ALA A 254 -13.83 121.46 -50.47
N SER A 255 -12.54 121.39 -50.82
CA SER A 255 -11.90 122.33 -51.76
C SER A 255 -12.42 122.13 -53.19
N SER A 256 -12.68 120.88 -53.60
CA SER A 256 -13.28 120.52 -54.89
C SER A 256 -14.74 120.95 -54.99
N SER A 257 -15.52 120.84 -53.91
CA SER A 257 -16.91 121.32 -53.84
C SER A 257 -16.96 122.82 -54.07
N LEU A 258 -16.17 123.61 -53.32
CA LEU A 258 -16.12 125.06 -53.49
C LEU A 258 -15.74 125.49 -54.91
N LEU A 259 -14.89 124.71 -55.60
CA LEU A 259 -14.55 124.91 -57.02
C LEU A 259 -15.67 124.47 -57.99
N LEU A 260 -16.56 123.57 -57.59
CA LEU A 260 -17.78 123.24 -58.33
C LEU A 260 -18.85 124.32 -58.15
N ASP A 261 -19.02 124.84 -56.93
CA ASP A 261 -19.96 125.92 -56.61
C ASP A 261 -19.59 127.21 -57.38
N LEU A 262 -18.30 127.54 -57.46
CA LEU A 262 -17.79 128.63 -58.32
C LEU A 262 -18.04 128.41 -59.83
N LYS A 263 -18.24 127.17 -60.27
CA LYS A 263 -18.62 126.85 -61.67
C LYS A 263 -20.14 126.89 -61.86
N THR A 264 -20.94 126.54 -60.86
CA THR A 264 -22.40 126.64 -60.96
C THR A 264 -22.87 128.09 -60.89
N GLU A 265 -22.21 128.97 -60.12
CA GLU A 265 -22.43 130.43 -60.21
C GLU A 265 -22.11 130.97 -61.61
N LEU A 266 -21.01 130.53 -62.22
CA LEU A 266 -20.63 130.90 -63.59
C LEU A 266 -21.67 130.42 -64.63
N ALA A 267 -22.27 129.25 -64.43
CA ALA A 267 -23.33 128.72 -65.29
C ALA A 267 -24.68 129.45 -65.06
N ALA A 268 -25.03 129.77 -63.82
CA ALA A 268 -26.27 130.46 -63.46
C ALA A 268 -26.36 131.89 -64.04
N TYR A 269 -25.23 132.52 -64.38
CA TYR A 269 -25.19 133.77 -65.14
C TYR A 269 -25.62 133.61 -66.62
N MET A 270 -25.44 132.41 -67.20
CA MET A 270 -25.61 132.16 -68.64
C MET A 270 -27.02 131.70 -69.03
N GLU A 271 -27.79 131.11 -68.10
CA GLU A 271 -28.99 130.33 -68.39
C GLU A 271 -30.30 131.10 -68.06
N SER A 272 -30.59 132.16 -68.83
CA SER A 272 -31.80 132.96 -68.65
C SER A 272 -32.51 133.29 -69.97
N LYS A 273 -33.36 132.35 -70.48
CA LYS A 273 -34.60 132.67 -71.23
C LYS A 273 -35.46 131.46 -71.71
N LEU A 274 -36.78 131.70 -71.65
CA LEU A 274 -37.88 131.20 -72.51
C LEU A 274 -38.52 129.81 -72.27
N GLU A 275 -39.70 129.62 -72.89
CA GLU A 275 -40.92 129.00 -72.33
C GLU A 275 -41.71 128.12 -73.35
N ASP A 276 -42.67 127.35 -72.82
CA ASP A 276 -44.01 126.97 -73.35
C ASP A 276 -44.28 125.93 -74.49
N GLU A 277 -45.11 124.93 -74.12
CA GLU A 277 -46.43 124.49 -74.68
C GLU A 277 -46.68 124.26 -76.19
N THR A 278 -47.69 123.49 -76.68
CA THR A 278 -48.59 122.39 -76.20
C THR A 278 -49.12 121.63 -77.44
N ASN A 279 -49.58 120.35 -77.32
CA ASN A 279 -50.52 119.71 -78.28
C ASN A 279 -51.03 118.36 -77.72
N GLU A 280 -52.33 118.26 -77.39
CA GLU A 280 -52.73 117.57 -76.15
C GLU A 280 -53.74 116.39 -76.22
N GLU A 281 -54.28 115.97 -77.36
CA GLU A 281 -55.35 114.91 -77.35
C GLU A 281 -55.00 113.66 -78.15
N ARG A 282 -54.70 113.78 -79.45
CA ARG A 282 -54.22 112.59 -80.21
C ARG A 282 -52.79 112.17 -79.82
N LYS A 283 -52.09 113.00 -79.03
CA LYS A 283 -50.91 112.56 -78.26
C LYS A 283 -51.31 111.74 -77.05
N LYS A 284 -52.35 112.10 -76.27
CA LYS A 284 -52.76 111.37 -75.06
C LYS A 284 -53.02 109.89 -75.34
N GLU A 285 -53.77 109.54 -76.38
CA GLU A 285 -54.04 108.13 -76.70
C GLU A 285 -52.76 107.36 -77.09
N LEU A 286 -51.88 107.97 -77.88
CA LEU A 286 -50.60 107.37 -78.27
C LEU A 286 -49.64 107.24 -77.07
N GLU A 287 -49.61 108.26 -76.23
CA GLU A 287 -48.78 108.35 -75.03
C GLU A 287 -49.34 107.45 -73.92
N GLU A 288 -50.65 107.19 -73.85
CA GLU A 288 -51.29 106.21 -72.97
C GLU A 288 -50.98 104.78 -73.43
N VAL A 289 -51.06 104.48 -74.73
CA VAL A 289 -50.63 103.17 -75.25
C VAL A 289 -49.13 102.96 -75.00
N LYS A 290 -48.31 104.00 -75.22
CA LYS A 290 -46.87 103.99 -74.93
C LYS A 290 -46.58 103.83 -73.43
N MET A 291 -47.31 104.52 -72.55
CA MET A 291 -47.20 104.40 -71.08
C MET A 291 -47.65 103.02 -70.60
N ASN A 292 -48.65 102.41 -71.23
CA ASN A 292 -49.05 101.03 -70.96
C ASN A 292 -48.00 100.01 -71.45
N ILE A 293 -47.36 100.24 -72.59
CA ILE A 293 -46.21 99.45 -73.07
C ILE A 293 -45.01 99.61 -72.14
N GLU A 294 -44.70 100.83 -71.70
CA GLU A 294 -43.63 101.14 -70.76
C GLU A 294 -43.90 100.53 -69.39
N LYS A 295 -45.12 100.65 -68.87
CA LYS A 295 -45.57 99.97 -67.65
C LYS A 295 -45.44 98.45 -67.76
N ALA A 296 -45.92 97.83 -68.83
CA ALA A 296 -45.78 96.39 -69.05
C ALA A 296 -44.30 95.97 -69.17
N THR A 297 -43.46 96.80 -69.79
CA THR A 297 -42.00 96.58 -69.89
C THR A 297 -41.35 96.66 -68.50
N ASN A 298 -41.74 97.63 -67.67
CA ASN A 298 -41.26 97.79 -66.31
C ASN A 298 -41.75 96.65 -65.39
N GLU A 299 -43.00 96.19 -65.53
CA GLU A 299 -43.51 95.00 -64.83
C GLU A 299 -42.74 93.73 -65.25
N VAL A 300 -42.45 93.55 -66.54
CA VAL A 300 -41.62 92.44 -67.04
C VAL A 300 -40.18 92.53 -66.52
N ASN A 301 -39.60 93.73 -66.41
CA ASN A 301 -38.27 93.93 -65.83
C ASN A 301 -38.25 93.59 -64.33
N SER A 302 -39.23 94.07 -63.55
CA SER A 302 -39.37 93.73 -62.13
C SER A 302 -39.57 92.22 -61.90
N LEU A 303 -40.37 91.55 -62.75
CA LEU A 303 -40.54 90.09 -62.71
C LEU A 303 -39.25 89.34 -63.10
N ARG A 304 -38.46 89.89 -64.03
CA ARG A 304 -37.14 89.34 -64.41
C ARG A 304 -36.13 89.49 -63.28
N GLU A 305 -36.10 90.63 -62.60
CA GLU A 305 -35.27 90.87 -61.42
C GLU A 305 -35.65 89.92 -60.26
N ALA A 306 -36.94 89.80 -59.96
CA ALA A 306 -37.43 88.83 -58.97
C ALA A 306 -37.08 87.37 -59.34
N SER A 307 -37.13 87.01 -60.64
CA SER A 307 -36.70 85.70 -61.11
C SER A 307 -35.19 85.47 -60.95
N ILE A 308 -34.36 86.50 -61.16
CA ILE A 308 -32.91 86.44 -60.94
C ILE A 308 -32.58 86.30 -59.44
N LEU A 309 -33.29 87.01 -58.57
CA LEU A 309 -33.16 86.89 -57.11
C LEU A 309 -33.53 85.48 -56.63
N LEU A 310 -34.69 84.95 -57.01
CA LEU A 310 -35.11 83.57 -56.71
C LEU A 310 -34.13 82.53 -57.27
N GLN A 311 -33.53 82.77 -58.44
CA GLN A 311 -32.48 81.90 -58.99
C GLN A 311 -31.12 82.02 -58.26
N SER A 312 -30.90 83.08 -57.48
CA SER A 312 -29.72 83.23 -56.61
C SER A 312 -29.97 82.53 -55.28
N GLU A 313 -31.10 82.80 -54.64
CA GLU A 313 -31.56 82.19 -53.39
C GLU A 313 -31.62 80.65 -53.53
N LEU A 314 -32.19 80.13 -54.62
CA LEU A 314 -32.21 78.70 -54.94
C LEU A 314 -30.82 78.07 -55.14
N LYS A 315 -29.78 78.85 -55.46
CA LYS A 315 -28.39 78.36 -55.54
C LYS A 315 -27.75 78.34 -54.16
N GLU A 316 -28.01 79.36 -53.35
CA GLU A 316 -27.51 79.46 -51.98
C GLU A 316 -28.13 78.39 -51.08
N GLU A 317 -29.44 78.17 -51.15
CA GLU A 317 -30.14 77.09 -50.44
C GLU A 317 -29.58 75.71 -50.82
N LYS A 318 -29.23 75.49 -52.10
CA LYS A 318 -28.56 74.25 -52.55
C LYS A 318 -27.15 74.08 -52.01
N LEU A 319 -26.39 75.17 -51.82
CA LEU A 319 -25.08 75.12 -51.18
C LEU A 319 -25.22 74.78 -49.68
N ILE A 320 -26.19 75.40 -49.00
CA ILE A 320 -26.51 75.11 -47.60
C ILE A 320 -26.93 73.64 -47.43
N LEU A 321 -27.81 73.13 -48.30
CA LEU A 321 -28.26 71.73 -48.29
C LEU A 321 -27.09 70.74 -48.49
N ASN A 322 -26.17 71.03 -49.43
CA ASN A 322 -24.99 70.19 -49.65
C ASN A 322 -24.04 70.20 -48.45
N ASN A 323 -23.78 71.37 -47.86
CA ASN A 323 -22.93 71.50 -46.66
C ASN A 323 -23.56 70.77 -45.45
N LEU A 324 -24.89 70.88 -45.29
CA LEU A 324 -25.63 70.16 -44.24
C LEU A 324 -25.49 68.64 -44.42
N LYS A 325 -25.67 68.14 -45.64
CA LYS A 325 -25.52 66.70 -45.97
C LYS A 325 -24.10 66.20 -45.72
N GLU A 326 -23.07 66.96 -46.09
CA GLU A 326 -21.68 66.57 -45.78
C GLU A 326 -21.43 66.53 -44.26
N SER A 327 -22.06 67.43 -43.49
CA SER A 327 -21.99 67.41 -42.02
C SER A 327 -22.76 66.23 -41.41
N GLU A 328 -23.88 65.81 -42.00
CA GLU A 328 -24.67 64.64 -41.61
C GLU A 328 -23.91 63.33 -41.89
N GLU A 329 -23.25 63.21 -43.04
CA GLU A 329 -22.41 62.06 -43.38
C GLU A 329 -21.22 61.94 -42.41
N LYS A 330 -20.55 63.06 -42.08
CA LYS A 330 -19.49 63.11 -41.05
C LYS A 330 -20.00 62.74 -39.66
N ALA A 331 -21.18 63.23 -39.26
CA ALA A 331 -21.80 62.88 -37.98
C ALA A 331 -22.15 61.39 -37.92
N SER A 332 -22.70 60.83 -39.01
CA SER A 332 -23.05 59.41 -39.14
C SER A 332 -21.82 58.51 -39.03
N ALA A 333 -20.70 58.87 -39.68
CA ALA A 333 -19.43 58.16 -39.53
C ALA A 333 -18.88 58.19 -38.09
N LYS A 334 -19.06 59.30 -37.37
CA LYS A 334 -18.68 59.37 -35.94
C LYS A 334 -19.59 58.51 -35.06
N VAL A 335 -20.89 58.44 -35.35
CA VAL A 335 -21.84 57.57 -34.65
C VAL A 335 -21.50 56.09 -34.86
N THR A 336 -21.15 55.66 -36.08
CA THR A 336 -20.74 54.26 -36.31
C THR A 336 -19.43 53.91 -35.63
N SER A 337 -18.46 54.84 -35.57
CA SER A 337 -17.22 54.65 -34.79
C SER A 337 -17.51 54.43 -33.29
N LEU A 338 -18.33 55.29 -32.69
CA LEU A 338 -18.73 55.18 -31.28
C LEU A 338 -19.55 53.90 -31.00
N GLN A 339 -20.36 53.45 -31.96
CA GLN A 339 -21.10 52.19 -31.86
C GLN A 339 -20.14 50.98 -31.81
N VAL A 340 -19.07 50.99 -32.61
CA VAL A 340 -18.03 49.93 -32.60
C VAL A 340 -17.25 49.94 -31.28
N GLU A 341 -16.88 51.11 -30.77
CA GLU A 341 -16.23 51.24 -29.45
C GLU A 341 -17.12 50.76 -28.30
N LEU A 342 -18.43 51.04 -28.38
CA LEU A 342 -19.42 50.57 -27.40
C LEU A 342 -19.54 49.04 -27.40
N GLU A 343 -19.61 48.39 -28.56
CA GLU A 343 -19.63 46.91 -28.61
C GLU A 343 -18.29 46.29 -28.19
N LYS A 344 -17.16 46.92 -28.54
CA LYS A 344 -15.83 46.52 -28.03
C LYS A 344 -15.79 46.58 -26.51
N SER A 345 -16.26 47.67 -25.91
CA SER A 345 -16.37 47.84 -24.45
C SER A 345 -17.28 46.80 -23.80
N LYS A 346 -18.49 46.57 -24.33
CA LYS A 346 -19.40 45.51 -23.87
C LYS A 346 -18.74 44.12 -23.89
N SER A 347 -18.01 43.79 -24.96
CA SER A 347 -17.32 42.49 -25.07
C SER A 347 -16.18 42.34 -24.04
N ALA A 348 -15.44 43.42 -23.76
CA ALA A 348 -14.42 43.45 -22.73
C ALA A 348 -15.01 43.28 -21.32
N ILE A 349 -16.13 43.96 -21.03
CA ILE A 349 -16.86 43.81 -19.76
C ILE A 349 -17.34 42.35 -19.57
N ALA A 350 -17.90 41.73 -20.62
CA ALA A 350 -18.34 40.34 -20.56
C ALA A 350 -17.18 39.36 -20.34
N PHE A 351 -16.02 39.60 -20.96
CA PHE A 351 -14.81 38.81 -20.72
C PHE A 351 -14.29 38.95 -19.28
N LEU A 352 -14.24 40.18 -18.76
CA LEU A 352 -13.84 40.46 -17.37
C LEU A 352 -14.80 39.80 -16.38
N GLN A 353 -16.11 39.88 -16.59
CA GLN A 353 -17.11 39.18 -15.78
C GLN A 353 -16.95 37.64 -15.83
N MET A 354 -16.60 37.07 -16.99
CA MET A 354 -16.30 35.64 -17.07
C MET A 354 -15.08 35.26 -16.23
N LYS A 355 -14.02 36.09 -16.26
CA LYS A 355 -12.80 35.89 -15.45
C LYS A 355 -13.02 36.12 -13.96
N GLU A 356 -13.82 37.11 -13.59
CA GLU A 356 -14.23 37.36 -12.20
C GLU A 356 -15.01 36.16 -11.63
N ASN A 357 -15.92 35.57 -12.41
CA ASN A 357 -16.67 34.38 -12.01
C ASN A 357 -15.80 33.11 -11.95
N GLU A 358 -14.78 32.99 -12.80
CA GLU A 358 -13.78 31.91 -12.73
C GLU A 358 -12.92 32.06 -11.46
N ALA A 359 -12.47 33.27 -11.14
CA ALA A 359 -11.76 33.56 -9.89
C ALA A 359 -12.62 33.29 -8.65
N LYS A 360 -13.91 33.64 -8.66
CA LYS A 360 -14.87 33.32 -7.59
C LYS A 360 -15.09 31.80 -7.43
N GLU A 361 -15.12 31.03 -8.52
CA GLU A 361 -15.19 29.56 -8.48
C GLU A 361 -13.93 28.98 -7.81
N ILE A 362 -12.75 29.48 -8.16
CA ILE A 362 -11.47 29.08 -7.55
C ILE A 362 -11.40 29.48 -6.07
N MET A 363 -11.78 30.71 -5.71
CA MET A 363 -11.81 31.17 -4.31
C MET A 363 -12.82 30.40 -3.44
N ALA A 364 -13.87 29.81 -4.02
CA ALA A 364 -14.82 28.95 -3.31
C ALA A 364 -14.41 27.48 -3.22
N GLU A 365 -13.41 27.05 -4.01
CA GLU A 365 -12.81 25.71 -3.95
C GLU A 365 -11.55 25.66 -3.08
N LEU A 366 -10.68 26.68 -3.14
CA LEU A 366 -9.38 26.67 -2.47
C LEU A 366 -9.47 26.44 -0.95
N PRO A 367 -10.39 27.09 -0.19
CA PRO A 367 -10.55 26.82 1.24
C PRO A 367 -10.99 25.39 1.54
N LYS A 368 -11.76 24.75 0.64
CA LYS A 368 -12.22 23.37 0.81
C LYS A 368 -11.10 22.36 0.56
N LYS A 369 -10.25 22.62 -0.43
CA LYS A 369 -9.05 21.82 -0.70
C LYS A 369 -8.04 21.93 0.45
N LEU A 370 -7.85 23.14 0.99
CA LEU A 370 -7.00 23.38 2.16
C LEU A 370 -7.58 22.74 3.43
N GLN A 371 -8.90 22.78 3.64
CA GLN A 371 -9.56 22.06 4.74
C GLN A 371 -9.39 20.55 4.61
N ALA A 372 -9.59 19.97 3.42
CA ALA A 372 -9.42 18.54 3.19
C ALA A 372 -7.97 18.09 3.45
N ALA A 373 -6.98 18.82 2.94
CA ALA A 373 -5.56 18.54 3.19
C ALA A 373 -5.18 18.66 4.68
N ALA A 374 -5.81 19.56 5.43
CA ALA A 374 -5.62 19.66 6.88
C ALA A 374 -6.21 18.44 7.61
N GLN A 375 -7.39 17.96 7.20
CA GLN A 375 -7.99 16.75 7.76
C GLN A 375 -7.16 15.50 7.45
N GLU A 376 -6.70 15.35 6.21
CA GLU A 376 -5.81 14.26 5.77
C GLU A 376 -4.48 14.26 6.57
N ALA A 377 -3.92 15.43 6.86
CA ALA A 377 -2.71 15.56 7.68
C ALA A 377 -2.93 15.16 9.15
N ASP A 378 -4.07 15.52 9.77
CA ASP A 378 -4.40 15.08 11.13
C ASP A 378 -4.77 13.59 11.19
N GLU A 379 -5.43 13.04 10.16
CA GLU A 379 -5.69 11.60 10.02
C GLU A 379 -4.37 10.81 9.91
N ALA A 380 -3.48 11.19 8.99
CA ALA A 380 -2.16 10.57 8.82
C ALA A 380 -1.30 10.64 10.11
N LYS A 381 -1.38 11.77 10.84
CA LYS A 381 -0.73 11.94 12.15
C LYS A 381 -1.32 11.02 13.22
N SER A 382 -2.63 10.80 13.24
CA SER A 382 -3.29 9.86 14.17
C SER A 382 -2.91 8.39 13.87
N LEU A 383 -2.79 8.03 12.58
CA LEU A 383 -2.29 6.72 12.15
C LEU A 383 -0.82 6.53 12.55
N ALA A 384 0.02 7.55 12.33
CA ALA A 384 1.44 7.51 12.72
C ALA A 384 1.65 7.46 14.25
N GLN A 385 0.71 8.00 15.05
CA GLN A 385 0.70 7.83 16.51
C GLN A 385 0.27 6.41 16.92
N THR A 386 -0.77 5.87 16.29
CA THR A 386 -1.26 4.50 16.53
C THR A 386 -0.17 3.46 16.21
N ALA A 387 0.48 3.57 15.04
CA ALA A 387 1.57 2.68 14.64
C ALA A 387 2.78 2.76 15.58
N LYS A 388 3.08 3.94 16.14
CA LYS A 388 4.14 4.09 17.16
C LYS A 388 3.76 3.46 18.50
N ALA A 389 2.49 3.51 18.90
CA ALA A 389 2.02 2.82 20.10
C ALA A 389 2.14 1.30 19.95
N GLN A 390 1.68 0.75 18.82
CA GLN A 390 1.78 -0.69 18.51
C GLN A 390 3.24 -1.17 18.42
N LEU A 391 4.15 -0.34 17.89
CA LEU A 391 5.58 -0.65 17.86
C LEU A 391 6.19 -0.72 19.28
N LEU A 392 5.79 0.18 20.18
CA LEU A 392 6.25 0.14 21.58
C LEU A 392 5.69 -1.06 22.34
N GLU A 393 4.42 -1.39 22.13
CA GLU A 393 3.76 -2.58 22.69
C GLU A 393 4.46 -3.87 22.25
N ALA A 394 4.72 -4.02 20.94
CA ALA A 394 5.48 -5.15 20.40
C ALA A 394 6.94 -5.21 20.89
N GLN A 395 7.57 -4.06 21.18
CA GLN A 395 8.90 -4.01 21.80
C GLN A 395 8.89 -4.46 23.26
N GLU A 396 7.87 -4.09 24.04
CA GLU A 396 7.71 -4.57 25.42
C GLU A 396 7.45 -6.09 25.45
N GLU A 397 6.59 -6.60 24.56
CA GLU A 397 6.36 -8.05 24.42
C GLU A 397 7.63 -8.80 23.99
N ALA A 398 8.43 -8.25 23.08
CA ALA A 398 9.69 -8.85 22.65
C ALA A 398 10.74 -8.90 23.77
N GLU A 399 10.93 -7.83 24.54
CA GLU A 399 11.85 -7.84 25.69
C GLU A 399 11.35 -8.76 26.83
N LYS A 400 10.03 -8.85 27.04
CA LYS A 400 9.41 -9.81 27.95
C LYS A 400 9.64 -11.26 27.51
N ALA A 401 9.48 -11.56 26.22
CA ALA A 401 9.77 -12.89 25.66
C ALA A 401 11.27 -13.25 25.78
N LYS A 402 12.15 -12.28 25.55
CA LYS A 402 13.61 -12.40 25.70
C LYS A 402 14.04 -12.60 27.16
N ALA A 403 13.39 -11.94 28.12
CA ALA A 403 13.58 -12.20 29.55
C ALA A 403 13.15 -13.63 29.92
N ASN A 404 11.98 -14.08 29.43
CA ASN A 404 11.54 -15.47 29.61
C ASN A 404 12.56 -16.46 29.02
N LEU A 405 13.06 -16.22 27.81
CA LEU A 405 14.09 -17.03 27.16
C LEU A 405 15.33 -17.18 28.05
N ALA A 406 15.87 -16.09 28.59
CA ALA A 406 17.04 -16.10 29.47
C ALA A 406 16.81 -16.91 30.76
N THR A 407 15.59 -16.90 31.32
CA THR A 407 15.26 -17.76 32.48
C THR A 407 15.17 -19.25 32.11
N LEU A 408 14.67 -19.56 30.91
CA LEU A 408 14.61 -20.94 30.39
C LEU A 408 16.01 -21.49 30.07
N GLU A 409 16.87 -20.68 29.45
CA GLU A 409 18.28 -20.99 29.18
C GLU A 409 19.06 -21.24 30.48
N SER A 410 18.91 -20.35 31.48
CA SER A 410 19.52 -20.51 32.81
C SER A 410 19.06 -21.81 33.49
N ARG A 411 17.77 -22.17 33.35
CA ARG A 411 17.22 -23.43 33.89
C ARG A 411 17.74 -24.66 33.14
N LEU A 412 17.92 -24.58 31.81
CA LEU A 412 18.50 -25.65 31.00
C LEU A 412 19.98 -25.88 31.36
N GLN A 413 20.74 -24.81 31.58
CA GLN A 413 22.13 -24.92 32.04
C GLN A 413 22.20 -25.56 33.44
N ALA A 414 21.28 -25.22 34.34
CA ALA A 414 21.18 -25.85 35.67
C ALA A 414 20.89 -27.36 35.55
N THR A 415 19.88 -27.79 34.80
CA THR A 415 19.57 -29.23 34.64
C THR A 415 20.68 -29.98 33.89
N GLN A 416 21.38 -29.35 32.94
CA GLN A 416 22.54 -29.94 32.29
C GLN A 416 23.71 -30.17 33.27
N ASN A 417 23.94 -29.23 34.20
CA ASN A 417 24.93 -29.40 35.27
C ASN A 417 24.50 -30.51 36.27
N GLU A 418 23.22 -30.58 36.63
CA GLU A 418 22.66 -31.65 37.47
C GLU A 418 22.81 -33.03 36.82
N ILE A 419 22.52 -33.15 35.51
CA ILE A 419 22.76 -34.38 34.73
C ILE A 419 24.26 -34.73 34.68
N GLY A 420 25.14 -33.74 34.61
CA GLY A 420 26.59 -33.92 34.72
C GLY A 420 27.00 -34.50 36.08
N ALA A 421 26.51 -33.91 37.17
CA ALA A 421 26.74 -34.38 38.53
C ALA A 421 26.17 -35.79 38.76
N ALA A 422 24.97 -36.07 38.24
CA ALA A 422 24.34 -37.38 38.30
C ALA A 422 25.17 -38.45 37.58
N LYS A 423 25.71 -38.16 36.38
CA LYS A 423 26.60 -39.08 35.64
C LYS A 423 27.95 -39.31 36.35
N VAL A 424 28.48 -38.31 37.05
CA VAL A 424 29.68 -38.48 37.89
C VAL A 424 29.37 -39.35 39.11
N SER A 425 28.21 -39.14 39.76
CA SER A 425 27.74 -39.97 40.88
C SER A 425 27.47 -41.42 40.45
N GLU A 426 26.83 -41.62 39.28
CA GLU A 426 26.60 -42.92 38.66
C GLU A 426 27.92 -43.67 38.41
N LYS A 427 28.94 -42.98 37.87
CA LYS A 427 30.26 -43.57 37.68
C LYS A 427 30.92 -43.93 39.02
N LEU A 428 30.86 -43.04 40.01
CA LEU A 428 31.41 -43.28 41.34
C LEU A 428 30.73 -44.50 41.98
N ALA A 429 29.40 -44.60 41.93
CA ALA A 429 28.64 -45.75 42.40
C ALA A 429 29.05 -47.05 41.67
N LYS A 430 29.20 -47.02 40.34
CA LYS A 430 29.67 -48.19 39.56
C LYS A 430 31.10 -48.60 39.92
N ASP A 431 31.99 -47.65 40.18
CA ASP A 431 33.37 -47.95 40.55
C ASP A 431 33.49 -48.39 42.03
N SER A 432 32.60 -47.91 42.91
CA SER A 432 32.40 -48.45 44.27
C SER A 432 31.82 -49.86 44.28
N ILE A 433 30.84 -50.18 43.42
CA ILE A 433 30.34 -51.55 43.24
C ILE A 433 31.48 -52.47 42.79
N LYS A 434 32.25 -52.09 41.78
CA LYS A 434 33.44 -52.87 41.35
C LYS A 434 34.55 -52.94 42.40
N ALA A 435 34.57 -52.04 43.39
CA ALA A 435 35.49 -52.14 44.53
C ALA A 435 34.96 -53.14 45.56
N LEU A 436 33.65 -53.10 45.84
CA LEU A 436 32.96 -54.07 46.70
C LEU A 436 33.03 -55.49 46.13
N GLU A 437 32.68 -55.70 44.86
CA GLU A 437 32.81 -57.00 44.15
C GLU A 437 34.22 -57.59 44.26
N ARG A 438 35.27 -56.75 44.15
CA ARG A 438 36.67 -57.17 44.33
C ARG A 438 37.00 -57.46 45.79
N SER A 439 36.44 -56.70 46.73
CA SER A 439 36.60 -56.96 48.17
C SER A 439 35.87 -58.24 48.60
N GLU A 440 34.73 -58.56 48.00
CA GLU A 440 33.99 -59.81 48.21
C GLU A 440 34.69 -60.99 47.54
N SER A 441 35.24 -60.78 46.33
CA SER A 441 36.11 -61.77 45.67
C SER A 441 37.37 -62.08 46.50
N ALA A 442 37.92 -61.09 47.20
CA ALA A 442 39.02 -61.29 48.16
C ALA A 442 38.55 -61.94 49.47
N ARG A 443 37.38 -61.53 50.01
CA ARG A 443 36.75 -62.11 51.21
C ARG A 443 36.36 -63.58 50.98
N GLY A 444 36.03 -63.97 49.75
CA GLY A 444 35.84 -65.35 49.32
C GLY A 444 37.07 -66.27 49.46
N GLY A 445 38.22 -65.71 49.85
CA GLY A 445 39.41 -66.46 50.27
C GLY A 445 39.38 -67.03 51.69
N SER A 446 38.43 -66.64 52.56
CA SER A 446 38.35 -67.13 53.94
C SER A 446 36.94 -67.28 54.49
N ASN A 447 36.71 -68.40 55.20
CA ASN A 447 35.57 -68.70 56.06
C ASN A 447 34.15 -68.48 55.49
N LYS A 448 33.62 -69.51 54.81
CA LYS A 448 32.19 -69.82 54.90
C LYS A 448 31.85 -70.15 56.36
N ASN A 449 31.00 -69.32 56.98
CA ASN A 449 29.87 -69.71 57.87
C ASN A 449 29.49 -68.54 58.80
N GLU A 450 28.69 -67.60 58.29
CA GLU A 450 27.80 -66.80 59.14
C GLU A 450 26.49 -66.60 58.37
N VAL A 451 25.35 -66.74 59.06
CA VAL A 451 24.02 -66.76 58.42
C VAL A 451 23.36 -65.41 58.65
N ASP A 452 23.72 -64.44 57.81
CA ASP A 452 23.07 -63.13 57.78
C ASP A 452 21.60 -63.28 57.38
N SER A 453 20.74 -63.40 58.40
CA SER A 453 19.28 -63.46 58.26
C SER A 453 18.68 -62.04 58.08
N SER A 454 19.45 -61.12 57.52
CA SER A 454 19.22 -59.68 57.49
C SER A 454 18.11 -59.24 56.52
N SER A 455 17.60 -60.15 55.69
CA SER A 455 16.48 -59.91 54.76
C SER A 455 15.09 -60.18 55.35
N LEU A 456 14.96 -60.35 56.68
CA LEU A 456 13.66 -60.45 57.36
C LEU A 456 13.55 -59.42 58.50
N VAL A 457 13.20 -58.19 58.14
CA VAL A 457 13.05 -57.08 59.10
C VAL A 457 11.79 -57.27 59.94
N THR A 458 11.93 -57.81 61.15
CA THR A 458 10.87 -57.83 62.16
C THR A 458 10.68 -56.43 62.76
N LEU A 459 9.83 -55.61 62.13
CA LEU A 459 9.32 -54.37 62.71
C LEU A 459 8.56 -54.67 64.01
N THR A 460 8.78 -53.85 65.04
CA THR A 460 7.90 -53.82 66.21
C THR A 460 6.56 -53.16 65.85
N LEU A 461 5.53 -53.41 66.67
CA LEU A 461 4.19 -52.88 66.42
C LEU A 461 4.15 -51.34 66.41
N ASP A 462 4.95 -50.71 67.29
CA ASP A 462 5.04 -49.25 67.38
C ASP A 462 5.76 -48.65 66.16
N GLU A 463 6.85 -49.27 65.68
CA GLU A 463 7.53 -48.86 64.44
C GLU A 463 6.63 -49.02 63.21
N TYR A 464 5.84 -50.10 63.14
CA TYR A 464 4.83 -50.28 62.09
C TYR A 464 3.79 -49.15 62.12
N HIS A 465 3.29 -48.78 63.29
CA HIS A 465 2.33 -47.68 63.43
C HIS A 465 2.94 -46.31 63.13
N GLU A 466 4.18 -46.03 63.51
CA GLU A 466 4.85 -44.78 63.15
C GLU A 466 5.15 -44.71 61.64
N LEU A 467 5.63 -45.80 61.04
CA LEU A 467 5.87 -45.87 59.60
C LEU A 467 4.56 -45.72 58.80
N SER A 468 3.49 -46.42 59.20
CA SER A 468 2.16 -46.28 58.61
C SER A 468 1.65 -44.84 58.67
N LYS A 469 1.77 -44.18 59.83
CA LYS A 469 1.41 -42.77 60.04
C LYS A 469 2.30 -41.80 59.25
N ARG A 470 3.55 -42.17 58.96
CA ARG A 470 4.45 -41.40 58.09
C ARG A 470 4.08 -41.55 56.62
N THR A 471 3.71 -42.74 56.18
CA THR A 471 3.19 -43.01 54.83
C THR A 471 1.88 -42.27 54.59
N GLN A 472 0.92 -42.34 55.52
CA GLN A 472 -0.35 -41.59 55.41
C GLN A 472 -0.10 -40.07 55.26
N LYS A 473 0.81 -39.48 56.04
CA LYS A 473 1.17 -38.06 55.89
C LYS A 473 1.83 -37.73 54.55
N ALA A 474 2.62 -38.65 53.99
CA ALA A 474 3.22 -38.48 52.68
C ALA A 474 2.16 -38.57 51.57
N GLU A 475 1.20 -39.48 51.70
CA GLU A 475 0.04 -39.62 50.83
C GLU A 475 -0.88 -38.39 50.90
N GLU A 476 -1.20 -37.88 52.08
CA GLU A 476 -1.93 -36.62 52.28
C GLU A 476 -1.20 -35.45 51.60
N GLN A 477 0.13 -35.37 51.72
CA GLN A 477 0.93 -34.33 51.05
C GLN A 477 0.99 -34.53 49.52
N ALA A 478 0.95 -35.76 49.02
CA ALA A 478 0.85 -36.05 47.59
C ALA A 478 -0.53 -35.67 47.03
N ASN A 479 -1.61 -36.05 47.72
CA ASN A 479 -2.98 -35.71 47.37
C ASN A 479 -3.22 -34.19 47.36
N LEU A 480 -2.62 -33.44 48.31
CA LEU A 480 -2.64 -31.98 48.28
C LEU A 480 -1.91 -31.38 47.06
N ARG A 481 -0.77 -31.96 46.64
CA ARG A 481 -0.07 -31.54 45.41
C ARG A 481 -0.89 -31.86 44.16
N ILE A 482 -1.51 -33.04 44.10
CA ILE A 482 -2.38 -33.46 42.99
C ILE A 482 -3.62 -32.55 42.90
N ALA A 483 -4.25 -32.22 44.02
CA ALA A 483 -5.38 -31.28 44.06
C ALA A 483 -4.98 -29.87 43.59
N ALA A 484 -3.80 -29.38 43.99
CA ALA A 484 -3.28 -28.09 43.53
C ALA A 484 -2.96 -28.10 42.02
N ALA A 485 -2.36 -29.18 41.49
CA ALA A 485 -2.10 -29.34 40.07
C ALA A 485 -3.41 -29.42 39.26
N ASN A 486 -4.39 -30.20 39.71
CA ASN A 486 -5.71 -30.30 39.08
C ASN A 486 -6.43 -28.94 39.09
N SER A 487 -6.33 -28.16 40.16
CA SER A 487 -6.87 -26.80 40.20
C SER A 487 -6.22 -25.87 39.17
N GLN A 488 -4.92 -26.01 38.89
CA GLN A 488 -4.24 -25.27 37.83
C GLN A 488 -4.66 -25.74 36.43
N ILE A 489 -4.86 -27.05 36.25
CA ILE A 489 -5.35 -27.65 35.00
C ILE A 489 -6.78 -27.15 34.68
N GLU A 490 -7.69 -27.12 35.65
CA GLU A 490 -9.05 -26.60 35.41
C GLU A 490 -9.05 -25.09 35.12
N MET A 491 -8.23 -24.28 35.81
CA MET A 491 -8.06 -22.87 35.45
C MET A 491 -7.49 -22.68 34.03
N ALA A 492 -6.56 -23.54 33.61
CA ALA A 492 -6.02 -23.51 32.26
C ALA A 492 -7.09 -23.84 31.21
N LYS A 493 -7.82 -24.95 31.38
CA LYS A 493 -8.96 -25.33 30.52
C LYS A 493 -10.03 -24.25 30.44
N GLU A 494 -10.38 -23.63 31.56
CA GLU A 494 -11.38 -22.56 31.60
C GLU A 494 -10.87 -21.25 30.94
N SER A 495 -9.56 -21.05 30.86
CA SER A 495 -8.97 -19.96 30.06
C SER A 495 -8.91 -20.30 28.56
N GLU A 496 -8.62 -21.56 28.22
CA GLU A 496 -8.64 -22.10 26.86
C GLU A 496 -10.04 -21.99 26.24
N LEU A 497 -11.07 -22.48 26.95
CA LEU A 497 -12.47 -22.42 26.52
C LEU A 497 -12.92 -20.98 26.24
N ARG A 498 -12.61 -20.01 27.12
CA ARG A 498 -12.91 -18.59 26.88
C ARG A 498 -12.17 -18.01 25.68
N SER A 499 -10.96 -18.50 25.38
CA SER A 499 -10.19 -18.07 24.21
C SER A 499 -10.77 -18.65 22.90
N LEU A 500 -11.32 -19.86 22.94
CA LEU A 500 -12.01 -20.51 21.82
C LEU A 500 -13.37 -19.86 21.56
N GLU A 501 -14.17 -19.60 22.61
CA GLU A 501 -15.44 -18.87 22.54
C GLU A 501 -15.26 -17.50 21.84
N LYS A 502 -14.25 -16.73 22.29
CA LYS A 502 -13.91 -15.44 21.65
C LYS A 502 -13.38 -15.57 20.21
N LEU A 503 -12.72 -16.68 19.87
CA LEU A 503 -12.28 -16.94 18.50
C LEU A 503 -13.47 -17.27 17.58
N GLU A 504 -14.48 -17.96 18.11
CA GLU A 504 -15.74 -18.24 17.42
C GLU A 504 -16.54 -16.95 17.18
N GLU A 505 -16.72 -16.09 18.20
CA GLU A 505 -17.32 -14.75 18.07
C GLU A 505 -16.65 -13.92 16.94
N LEU A 506 -15.31 -13.86 16.93
CA LEU A 506 -14.56 -13.12 15.91
C LEU A 506 -14.69 -13.74 14.52
N ASN A 507 -14.85 -15.06 14.41
CA ASN A 507 -15.08 -15.72 13.13
C ASN A 507 -16.51 -15.48 12.61
N GLU A 508 -17.51 -15.41 13.48
CA GLU A 508 -18.88 -14.97 13.12
C GLU A 508 -18.89 -13.51 12.64
N GLU A 509 -18.25 -12.59 13.38
CA GLU A 509 -18.12 -11.19 12.95
C GLU A 509 -17.41 -11.07 11.59
N LEU A 510 -16.33 -11.84 11.36
CA LEU A 510 -15.65 -11.89 10.08
C LEU A 510 -16.52 -12.49 8.96
N CYS A 511 -17.40 -13.44 9.26
CA CYS A 511 -18.36 -13.98 8.30
C CYS A 511 -19.37 -12.91 7.85
N VAL A 512 -20.01 -12.22 8.80
CA VAL A 512 -20.95 -11.11 8.55
C VAL A 512 -20.24 -9.94 7.82
N ARG A 513 -18.98 -9.66 8.16
CA ARG A 513 -18.17 -8.65 7.46
C ARG A 513 -17.85 -9.04 6.02
N ARG A 514 -17.54 -10.32 5.74
CA ARG A 514 -17.33 -10.82 4.37
C ARG A 514 -18.62 -10.77 3.54
N GLU A 515 -19.76 -11.14 4.12
CA GLU A 515 -21.05 -11.07 3.43
C GLU A 515 -21.47 -9.62 3.10
N SER A 516 -21.36 -8.71 4.07
CA SER A 516 -21.65 -7.28 3.83
C SER A 516 -20.70 -6.65 2.80
N LEU A 517 -19.43 -7.05 2.77
CA LEU A 517 -18.48 -6.65 1.72
C LEU A 517 -18.91 -7.20 0.35
N LYS A 518 -19.31 -8.47 0.26
CA LYS A 518 -19.80 -9.08 -0.98
C LYS A 518 -21.02 -8.32 -1.53
N ILE A 519 -22.00 -8.04 -0.67
CA ILE A 519 -23.21 -7.27 -1.03
C ILE A 519 -22.84 -5.86 -1.49
N ALA A 520 -21.88 -5.20 -0.82
CA ALA A 520 -21.39 -3.89 -1.24
C ALA A 520 -20.70 -3.93 -2.62
N ASN A 521 -19.90 -4.97 -2.89
CA ASN A 521 -19.23 -5.16 -4.18
C ASN A 521 -20.22 -5.44 -5.31
N GLU A 522 -21.17 -6.36 -5.11
CA GLU A 522 -22.24 -6.63 -6.08
C GLU A 522 -23.07 -5.37 -6.41
N ASN A 523 -23.31 -4.50 -5.42
CA ASN A 523 -24.02 -3.24 -5.64
C ASN A 523 -23.16 -2.20 -6.37
N ALA A 524 -21.85 -2.17 -6.13
CA ALA A 524 -20.92 -1.32 -6.87
C ALA A 524 -20.76 -1.77 -8.34
N GLU A 525 -20.73 -3.08 -8.57
CA GLU A 525 -20.72 -3.70 -9.90
C GLU A 525 -22.00 -3.34 -10.69
N LYS A 526 -23.19 -3.60 -10.12
CA LYS A 526 -24.49 -3.21 -10.72
C LYS A 526 -24.59 -1.70 -11.00
N ALA A 527 -23.96 -0.86 -10.16
CA ALA A 527 -23.87 0.59 -10.41
C ALA A 527 -22.89 0.95 -11.55
N ALA A 528 -21.79 0.21 -11.70
CA ALA A 528 -20.84 0.36 -12.81
C ALA A 528 -21.41 -0.15 -14.15
N GLU A 529 -22.16 -1.26 -14.14
CA GLU A 529 -22.95 -1.74 -15.27
C GLU A 529 -23.98 -0.68 -15.70
N GLY A 530 -24.81 -0.19 -14.77
CA GLY A 530 -25.82 0.83 -15.04
C GLY A 530 -25.22 2.14 -15.57
N LYS A 531 -24.08 2.58 -15.02
CA LYS A 531 -23.30 3.71 -15.56
C LYS A 531 -22.86 3.44 -17.00
N SER A 532 -22.37 2.24 -17.29
CA SER A 532 -21.83 1.87 -18.61
C SER A 532 -22.92 1.75 -19.67
N ALA A 533 -24.08 1.18 -19.32
CA ALA A 533 -25.27 1.12 -20.16
C ALA A 533 -25.77 2.52 -20.55
N VAL A 534 -25.95 3.41 -19.57
CA VAL A 534 -26.35 4.81 -19.81
C VAL A 534 -25.28 5.56 -20.63
N GLU A 535 -24.00 5.25 -20.48
CA GLU A 535 -22.95 5.82 -21.31
C GLU A 535 -22.97 5.27 -22.76
N GLN A 536 -23.31 4.00 -22.95
CA GLN A 536 -23.50 3.38 -24.26
C GLN A 536 -24.71 3.98 -24.99
N GLU A 537 -25.85 4.17 -24.32
CA GLU A 537 -26.99 4.92 -24.84
C GLU A 537 -26.62 6.38 -25.20
N LEU A 538 -25.81 7.04 -24.37
CA LEU A 538 -25.29 8.36 -24.70
C LEU A 538 -24.30 8.34 -25.87
N ARG A 539 -23.59 7.24 -26.15
CA ARG A 539 -22.75 7.09 -27.35
C ARG A 539 -23.62 6.93 -28.59
N THR A 540 -24.60 6.02 -28.59
CA THR A 540 -25.50 5.80 -29.72
C THR A 540 -26.35 7.04 -30.01
N TRP A 541 -26.89 7.71 -28.99
CA TRP A 541 -27.65 8.95 -29.16
C TRP A 541 -26.79 10.08 -29.75
N ARG A 542 -25.52 10.23 -29.33
CA ARG A 542 -24.62 11.21 -29.96
C ARG A 542 -24.39 10.90 -31.43
N ALA A 543 -24.09 9.64 -31.77
CA ALA A 543 -23.89 9.21 -33.15
C ALA A 543 -25.14 9.41 -34.01
N GLU A 544 -26.34 9.11 -33.49
CA GLU A 544 -27.61 9.33 -34.17
C GLU A 544 -27.91 10.83 -34.37
N GLN A 545 -27.56 11.70 -33.40
CA GLN A 545 -27.65 13.16 -33.55
C GLN A 545 -26.65 13.71 -34.56
N GLU A 546 -25.44 13.16 -34.62
CA GLU A 546 -24.42 13.50 -35.63
C GLU A 546 -24.88 13.09 -37.03
N GLN A 547 -25.39 11.87 -37.18
CA GLN A 547 -25.95 11.35 -38.43
C GLN A 547 -27.19 12.14 -38.89
N ARG A 548 -28.09 12.52 -37.97
CA ARG A 548 -29.22 13.42 -38.31
C ARG A 548 -28.73 14.77 -38.82
N LYS A 549 -27.68 15.36 -38.24
CA LYS A 549 -27.09 16.61 -38.75
C LYS A 549 -26.41 16.43 -40.10
N ALA A 550 -25.66 15.35 -40.30
CA ALA A 550 -25.04 15.03 -41.59
C ALA A 550 -26.11 14.86 -42.69
N ASN A 551 -27.18 14.12 -42.40
CA ASN A 551 -28.30 13.93 -43.32
C ASN A 551 -29.04 15.25 -43.60
N ALA A 552 -29.25 16.11 -42.59
CA ALA A 552 -29.87 17.42 -42.77
C ALA A 552 -28.97 18.38 -43.58
N ALA A 553 -27.65 18.35 -43.38
CA ALA A 553 -26.69 19.11 -44.16
C ALA A 553 -26.61 18.62 -45.62
N ALA A 554 -26.65 17.30 -45.84
CA ALA A 554 -26.72 16.71 -47.17
C ALA A 554 -28.02 17.07 -47.90
N ALA A 555 -29.17 17.07 -47.21
CA ALA A 555 -30.44 17.53 -47.75
C ALA A 555 -30.42 19.03 -48.11
N ALA A 556 -29.83 19.87 -47.25
CA ALA A 556 -29.66 21.30 -47.52
C ALA A 556 -28.73 21.56 -48.73
N ALA A 557 -27.64 20.80 -48.87
CA ALA A 557 -26.77 20.85 -50.03
C ALA A 557 -27.49 20.40 -51.32
N ALA A 558 -28.31 19.35 -51.24
CA ALA A 558 -29.11 18.86 -52.37
C ALA A 558 -30.14 19.91 -52.85
N THR A 559 -30.72 20.72 -51.95
CA THR A 559 -31.62 21.83 -52.33
C THR A 559 -30.93 23.03 -52.97
N VAL A 560 -29.59 23.14 -52.89
CA VAL A 560 -28.81 24.22 -53.53
C VAL A 560 -28.31 23.81 -54.91
N ASN A 561 -28.11 22.52 -55.18
CA ASN A 561 -27.46 22.03 -56.40
C ASN A 561 -28.45 21.58 -57.50
N VAL A 562 -29.30 22.51 -57.96
CA VAL A 562 -30.19 22.30 -59.13
C VAL A 562 -29.79 23.24 -60.27
N ASN A 563 -28.58 23.04 -60.80
CA ASN A 563 -28.18 23.39 -62.17
C ASN A 563 -26.80 22.77 -62.46
N ASP A 564 -26.79 21.51 -62.93
CA ASP A 564 -26.18 21.18 -64.23
C ASP A 564 -26.35 19.69 -64.59
N SER A 565 -26.23 19.41 -65.90
CA SER A 565 -26.19 18.06 -66.47
C SER A 565 -25.38 18.11 -67.77
N PRO A 566 -24.56 17.10 -68.12
CA PRO A 566 -25.07 16.14 -69.11
C PRO A 566 -24.45 14.70 -69.13
N ASN A 567 -25.34 13.70 -69.30
CA ASN A 567 -25.34 12.68 -70.39
C ASN A 567 -24.17 11.65 -70.62
N SER A 568 -24.57 10.39 -70.89
CA SER A 568 -23.85 9.33 -71.68
C SER A 568 -22.58 8.63 -71.11
N SER A 569 -22.24 7.37 -71.42
CA SER A 569 -22.98 6.25 -72.09
C SER A 569 -22.33 4.84 -71.84
N LYS A 570 -22.97 3.79 -72.38
CA LYS A 570 -22.68 2.32 -72.33
C LYS A 570 -21.20 1.86 -72.50
N GLY A 571 -20.84 0.71 -71.90
CA GLY A 571 -19.67 -0.08 -72.40
C GLY A 571 -19.23 -1.37 -71.64
N LYS A 572 -19.85 -2.53 -71.97
CA LYS A 572 -19.32 -3.93 -72.04
C LYS A 572 -18.17 -4.48 -71.13
N SER A 573 -18.35 -5.72 -70.67
CA SER A 573 -17.31 -6.67 -70.17
C SER A 573 -16.71 -7.53 -71.35
N PRO A 574 -15.89 -8.60 -71.16
CA PRO A 574 -15.34 -9.27 -69.94
C PRO A 574 -13.84 -9.71 -70.03
N VAL A 575 -13.37 -10.51 -69.04
CA VAL A 575 -12.61 -11.79 -69.15
C VAL A 575 -11.62 -12.03 -67.99
N ASP A 576 -11.92 -13.08 -67.23
CA ASP A 576 -11.10 -14.11 -66.55
C ASP A 576 -9.57 -13.98 -66.41
N THR A 577 -9.06 -14.47 -65.28
CA THR A 577 -8.30 -15.75 -65.27
C THR A 577 -8.46 -16.45 -63.90
N THR A 578 -8.85 -17.72 -63.92
CA THR A 578 -8.98 -18.62 -62.77
C THR A 578 -7.73 -19.49 -62.56
N THR A 579 -7.66 -20.18 -61.42
CA THR A 579 -7.27 -21.61 -61.22
C THR A 579 -6.90 -21.78 -59.73
N THR A 580 -7.75 -22.33 -58.84
CA THR A 580 -8.15 -23.76 -58.66
C THR A 580 -6.92 -24.64 -58.42
N THR A 581 -6.77 -25.43 -57.35
CA THR A 581 -7.26 -26.82 -57.13
C THR A 581 -6.52 -27.39 -55.89
N THR A 582 -6.94 -28.40 -55.11
CA THR A 582 -8.24 -29.04 -54.75
C THR A 582 -7.92 -29.98 -53.54
N THR A 583 -8.94 -30.56 -52.88
CA THR A 583 -8.88 -31.70 -51.92
C THR A 583 -8.26 -31.47 -50.52
N ALA A 584 -8.66 -32.21 -49.47
CA ALA A 584 -9.95 -32.82 -49.12
C ALA A 584 -9.88 -33.36 -47.67
N ALA A 585 -11.03 -33.45 -46.99
CA ALA A 585 -11.28 -34.31 -45.81
C ALA A 585 -10.53 -33.97 -44.47
N THR A 586 -11.07 -34.23 -43.27
CA THR A 586 -12.44 -34.51 -42.81
C THR A 586 -12.54 -34.33 -41.26
N THR A 587 -13.73 -33.97 -40.76
CA THR A 587 -14.24 -34.06 -39.35
C THR A 587 -13.77 -33.14 -38.20
N THR A 588 -14.78 -32.84 -37.35
CA THR A 588 -14.79 -32.69 -35.87
C THR A 588 -14.20 -31.47 -35.14
N THR A 589 -15.07 -30.46 -35.00
CA THR A 589 -15.64 -29.93 -33.73
C THR A 589 -14.80 -29.24 -32.62
N THR A 590 -15.46 -28.19 -32.09
CA THR A 590 -15.43 -27.63 -30.72
C THR A 590 -14.26 -26.76 -30.24
N SER A 591 -14.59 -25.46 -30.15
CA SER A 591 -14.24 -24.51 -29.07
C SER A 591 -12.84 -23.87 -29.06
N PRO A 592 -12.74 -22.52 -29.13
CA PRO A 592 -11.49 -21.80 -28.97
C PRO A 592 -11.15 -21.56 -27.49
N THR A 593 -9.85 -21.58 -27.17
CA THR A 593 -9.31 -21.04 -25.91
C THR A 593 -9.02 -19.54 -26.07
N ILE A 594 -9.10 -18.80 -24.96
CA ILE A 594 -8.82 -17.36 -24.89
C ILE A 594 -7.31 -17.15 -24.84
N ASP A 595 -6.79 -16.28 -25.69
CA ASP A 595 -5.48 -15.62 -25.49
C ASP A 595 -5.67 -14.10 -25.52
N ASN A 596 -5.21 -13.44 -24.44
CA ASN A 596 -5.27 -11.99 -24.30
C ASN A 596 -4.03 -11.34 -24.95
N ASN A 597 -4.23 -10.27 -25.72
CA ASN A 597 -3.16 -9.34 -26.08
C ASN A 597 -3.69 -7.90 -26.16
N ASN A 598 -3.76 -7.25 -25.01
CA ASN A 598 -3.93 -5.80 -24.93
C ASN A 598 -2.54 -5.14 -24.84
N ASN A 599 -2.01 -4.69 -25.97
CA ASN A 599 -0.94 -3.68 -25.97
C ASN A 599 -1.55 -2.35 -26.45
N VAL A 600 -1.50 -1.32 -25.62
CA VAL A 600 -1.99 0.04 -25.94
C VAL A 600 -0.87 1.02 -25.69
N GLU A 601 -0.06 1.21 -26.72
CA GLU A 601 0.91 2.29 -26.86
C GLU A 601 0.14 3.61 -27.08
N ALA A 602 0.41 4.65 -26.28
CA ALA A 602 -0.39 5.88 -26.31
C ALA A 602 0.36 7.16 -25.93
N GLY A 603 0.54 8.04 -26.91
CA GLY A 603 0.85 9.46 -26.73
C GLY A 603 1.30 10.13 -28.04
N PRO A 604 1.33 11.48 -28.14
CA PRO A 604 0.76 12.50 -27.24
C PRO A 604 -0.19 13.49 -27.97
N ALA A 605 -0.63 14.56 -27.28
CA ALA A 605 -1.28 15.77 -27.82
C ALA A 605 -2.70 15.63 -28.45
N SER A 606 -3.59 16.63 -28.46
CA SER A 606 -3.65 17.92 -27.71
C SER A 606 -5.06 18.57 -27.77
N ASP A 607 -5.37 19.38 -26.74
CA ASP A 607 -6.38 20.46 -26.73
C ASP A 607 -7.90 20.11 -26.82
N GLY A 608 -8.77 21.02 -26.36
CA GLY A 608 -10.23 20.89 -26.50
C GLY A 608 -11.10 21.25 -25.27
N LYS A 609 -11.16 22.53 -24.87
CA LYS A 609 -12.05 23.03 -23.79
C LYS A 609 -13.55 22.73 -24.03
N LYS A 610 -14.26 22.19 -23.03
CA LYS A 610 -15.69 22.52 -22.71
C LYS A 610 -16.17 21.97 -21.34
N LYS A 611 -16.14 22.81 -20.29
CA LYS A 611 -16.92 22.56 -19.05
C LYS A 611 -18.43 22.51 -19.40
N LYS A 612 -19.15 21.47 -18.97
CA LYS A 612 -20.63 21.49 -18.84
C LYS A 612 -21.03 21.05 -17.43
N LYS A 613 -21.53 21.98 -16.62
CA LYS A 613 -21.96 21.71 -15.24
C LYS A 613 -23.18 20.78 -15.25
N LYS A 614 -23.09 19.62 -14.60
CA LYS A 614 -24.27 18.82 -14.20
C LYS A 614 -24.69 19.25 -12.80
N LYS A 615 -26.00 19.40 -12.58
CA LYS A 615 -26.55 19.71 -11.25
C LYS A 615 -26.54 18.44 -10.39
N SER A 616 -26.00 18.51 -9.18
CA SER A 616 -26.14 17.45 -8.18
C SER A 616 -27.58 17.44 -7.66
N LEU A 617 -28.15 16.24 -7.50
CA LEU A 617 -29.51 16.07 -6.99
C LEU A 617 -29.57 14.77 -6.16
N PHE A 618 -29.18 14.87 -4.88
CA PHE A 618 -29.19 13.76 -3.92
C PHE A 618 -29.89 14.19 -2.61
N PRO A 619 -30.90 13.45 -2.13
CA PRO A 619 -31.45 13.64 -0.78
C PRO A 619 -30.69 12.76 0.23
N SER A 620 -29.66 13.31 0.87
CA SER A 620 -28.90 12.60 1.92
C SER A 620 -29.60 12.70 3.28
N LYS A 621 -30.33 11.66 3.70
CA LYS A 621 -30.90 11.59 5.05
C LYS A 621 -31.07 10.15 5.59
N VAL A 622 -29.95 9.51 5.92
CA VAL A 622 -29.92 8.36 6.83
C VAL A 622 -29.23 8.81 8.11
N VAL A 623 -29.93 8.73 9.24
CA VAL A 623 -29.41 9.06 10.57
C VAL A 623 -29.55 7.82 11.44
N MET A 624 -28.44 7.16 11.75
CA MET A 624 -28.41 6.07 12.72
C MET A 624 -28.19 6.63 14.13
N PHE A 625 -29.20 6.55 14.99
CA PHE A 625 -29.06 6.79 16.43
C PHE A 625 -28.89 5.46 17.18
N PHE A 626 -27.66 5.11 17.53
CA PHE A 626 -27.38 4.05 18.50
C PHE A 626 -27.48 4.59 19.93
N ALA A 627 -28.67 4.51 20.54
CA ALA A 627 -28.87 4.86 21.93
C ALA A 627 -28.38 3.73 22.86
N LYS A 628 -27.19 3.88 23.47
CA LYS A 628 -26.71 2.97 24.52
C LYS A 628 -27.69 2.92 25.69
N ARG A 629 -28.09 1.71 26.11
CA ARG A 629 -28.90 1.49 27.33
C ARG A 629 -28.10 1.99 28.54
N LYS A 630 -28.73 2.79 29.40
CA LYS A 630 -28.11 3.39 30.58
C LYS A 630 -28.54 2.62 31.83
N THR A 631 -27.59 1.97 32.50
CA THR A 631 -27.84 1.32 33.79
C THR A 631 -28.02 2.38 34.88
N HIS A 632 -29.06 2.21 35.70
CA HIS A 632 -29.27 3.01 36.90
C HIS A 632 -28.84 2.20 38.14
N PRO A 633 -28.16 2.81 39.12
CA PRO A 633 -27.92 2.17 40.41
C PRO A 633 -29.20 2.18 41.26
N SER A 634 -29.51 1.05 41.89
CA SER A 634 -30.34 1.02 43.10
C SER A 634 -29.46 1.05 44.34
N LYS A 635 -30.09 1.26 45.50
CA LYS A 635 -29.50 0.90 46.80
C LYS A 635 -29.32 -0.62 46.91
#